data_AF-A0A832CV84-F1
#
_entry.id   AF-A0A832CV84-F1
#
_cell.length_a   1.000
_cell.length_b   1.000
_cell.length_c   1.000
_cell.angle_alpha   90.00
_cell.angle_beta   90.00
_cell.angle_gamma   90.00
#
_symmetry.space_group_name_H-M   'P 1'
#
loop_
_entity.id
_entity.type
_entity.pdbx_description
1 polymer ?
#
loop_
_entity_poly.entity_id
_entity_poly.type
_entity_poly.pdbx_seq_one_letter_code
_entity_poly.pdbx_strand_id
1 'polypeptide(L)'
;MRSQRSLAGEPILGHCDPNKVPGSRHYIHARNVADALLFLCQHGKRREKYNIVGHKEVDNLEMARQIAEILGQPLRYELIDYHSTRPGHDLRYALQDGRLAALGFQYKVSFEESLRRTVWWTVTNKRWLN
;
A
#
# COMPACT_ATOMS: atom_id res chain seq x y z
N MET A 1 -0.20 -2.56 13.90
CA MET A 1 -0.50 -2.60 12.44
C MET A 1 -2.01 -2.77 12.23
N ARG A 2 -2.65 -2.20 11.18
CA ARG A 2 -4.13 -2.28 10.99
C ARG A 2 -4.69 -3.72 11.01
N SER A 3 -3.90 -4.69 10.53
CA SER A 3 -4.18 -6.12 10.59
C SER A 3 -4.28 -6.68 12.02
N GLN A 4 -3.47 -6.21 12.97
CA GLN A 4 -3.55 -6.64 14.37
C GLN A 4 -4.83 -6.15 15.05
N ARG A 5 -5.26 -4.92 14.76
CA ARG A 5 -6.55 -4.39 15.25
C ARG A 5 -7.72 -5.18 14.70
N SER A 6 -7.69 -5.51 13.40
CA SER A 6 -8.70 -6.38 12.78
C SER A 6 -8.78 -7.74 13.47
N LEU A 7 -7.63 -8.37 13.79
CA LEU A 7 -7.59 -9.64 14.53
C LEU A 7 -8.08 -9.52 15.98
N ALA A 8 -7.88 -8.37 16.61
CA ALA A 8 -8.38 -8.08 17.95
C ALA A 8 -9.87 -7.69 17.96
N GLY A 9 -10.52 -7.63 16.79
CA GLY A 9 -11.90 -7.15 16.66
C GLY A 9 -12.04 -5.65 16.96
N GLU A 10 -10.95 -4.91 17.02
CA GLU A 10 -10.94 -3.46 17.27
C GLU A 10 -11.25 -2.69 15.98
N PRO A 11 -11.90 -1.51 16.08
CA PRO A 11 -12.13 -0.66 14.92
C PRO A 11 -10.80 -0.19 14.31
N ILE A 12 -10.70 -0.34 12.99
CA ILE A 12 -9.65 0.26 12.18
C ILE A 12 -10.02 1.74 11.99
N LEU A 13 -9.15 2.62 12.48
CA LEU A 13 -9.31 4.05 12.33
C LEU A 13 -8.74 4.50 10.99
N GLY A 14 -9.59 5.13 10.18
CA GLY A 14 -9.29 5.66 8.86
C GLY A 14 -9.33 7.18 8.82
N HIS A 15 -8.34 7.81 8.22
CA HIS A 15 -8.37 9.26 8.03
C HIS A 15 -9.11 9.61 6.73
N CYS A 16 -9.90 10.67 6.76
CA CYS A 16 -10.60 11.25 5.61
C CYS A 16 -10.32 12.76 5.47
N ASP A 17 -10.75 13.30 4.34
CA ASP A 17 -10.88 14.75 4.10
C ASP A 17 -12.11 15.33 4.83
N PRO A 18 -12.41 16.65 4.74
CA PRO A 18 -13.52 17.27 5.46
C PRO A 18 -14.89 16.77 4.96
N ASN A 19 -14.93 16.19 3.76
CA ASN A 19 -16.12 15.62 3.14
C ASN A 19 -16.26 14.13 3.43
N LYS A 20 -15.47 13.58 4.36
CA LYS A 20 -15.43 12.15 4.72
C LYS A 20 -14.98 11.23 3.58
N VAL A 21 -14.18 11.73 2.64
CA VAL A 21 -13.57 10.93 1.58
C VAL A 21 -12.27 10.31 2.08
N PRO A 22 -12.10 8.97 2.03
CA PRO A 22 -10.84 8.33 2.40
C PRO A 22 -9.70 8.70 1.44
N GLY A 23 -8.49 8.88 1.98
CA GLY A 23 -7.31 9.12 1.13
C GLY A 23 -6.87 7.89 0.31
N SER A 24 -6.40 8.13 -0.92
CA SER A 24 -5.91 7.11 -1.86
C SER A 24 -4.40 7.11 -2.03
N ARG A 25 -3.80 5.93 -2.22
CA ARG A 25 -2.34 5.77 -2.37
C ARG A 25 -2.00 4.68 -3.39
N HIS A 26 -0.87 4.85 -4.06
CA HIS A 26 -0.22 3.77 -4.81
C HIS A 26 0.59 2.90 -3.85
N TYR A 27 0.07 1.73 -3.53
CA TYR A 27 0.77 0.77 -2.67
C TYR A 27 1.71 -0.09 -3.50
N ILE A 28 2.97 -0.22 -3.04
CA ILE A 28 3.95 -1.09 -3.66
C ILE A 28 4.53 -2.06 -2.64
N HIS A 29 4.56 -3.33 -3.00
CA HIS A 29 5.15 -4.36 -2.16
C HIS A 29 6.68 -4.23 -2.15
N ALA A 30 7.33 -4.40 -1.00
CA ALA A 30 8.78 -4.22 -0.85
C ALA A 30 9.62 -5.05 -1.84
N ARG A 31 9.25 -6.32 -2.07
CA ARG A 31 9.82 -7.17 -3.14
C ARG A 31 9.83 -6.47 -4.51
N ASN A 32 8.73 -5.82 -4.89
CA ASN A 32 8.63 -5.17 -6.21
C ASN A 32 9.57 -3.96 -6.31
N VAL A 33 9.80 -3.25 -5.19
CA VAL A 33 10.82 -2.19 -5.12
C VAL A 33 12.22 -2.78 -5.30
N ALA A 34 12.53 -3.88 -4.62
CA ALA A 34 13.82 -4.57 -4.76
C ALA A 34 14.04 -5.09 -6.19
N ASP A 35 13.03 -5.72 -6.79
CA ASP A 35 13.07 -6.20 -8.18
C ASP A 35 13.31 -5.06 -9.17
N ALA A 36 12.62 -3.92 -8.98
CA ALA A 36 12.79 -2.73 -9.82
C ALA A 36 14.19 -2.12 -9.66
N LEU A 37 14.73 -2.05 -8.45
CA LEU A 37 16.09 -1.58 -8.20
C LEU A 37 17.12 -2.48 -8.89
N LEU A 38 16.99 -3.80 -8.74
CA LEU A 38 17.90 -4.75 -9.39
C LEU A 38 17.83 -4.65 -10.92
N PHE A 39 16.62 -4.51 -11.47
CA PHE A 39 16.42 -4.29 -12.90
C PHE A 39 17.10 -3.01 -13.39
N LEU A 40 16.95 -1.90 -12.66
CA LEU A 40 17.57 -0.62 -13.00
C LEU A 40 19.09 -0.63 -12.89
N CYS A 41 19.68 -1.43 -11.99
CA CYS A 41 21.12 -1.62 -11.95
C CYS A 41 21.69 -2.20 -13.26
N GLN A 42 20.88 -2.95 -14.00
CA GLN A 42 21.29 -3.63 -15.25
C GLN A 42 20.87 -2.85 -16.51
N HIS A 43 19.70 -2.20 -16.48
CA HIS A 43 19.08 -1.59 -17.67
C HIS A 43 18.94 -0.07 -17.58
N GLY A 44 19.15 0.50 -16.39
CA GLY A 44 19.04 1.94 -16.15
C GLY A 44 20.19 2.71 -16.81
N LYS A 45 19.89 3.93 -17.26
CA LYS A 45 20.90 4.83 -17.83
C LYS A 45 21.48 5.72 -16.72
N ARG A 46 22.79 5.97 -16.78
CA ARG A 46 23.48 6.88 -15.84
C ARG A 46 22.84 8.26 -15.90
N ARG A 47 22.70 8.89 -14.72
CA ARG A 47 22.13 10.24 -14.51
C ARG A 47 20.64 10.38 -14.88
N GLU A 48 19.94 9.29 -15.19
CA GLU A 48 18.49 9.30 -15.35
C GLU A 48 17.77 9.05 -14.02
N LYS A 49 16.52 9.51 -13.95
CA LYS A 49 15.61 9.27 -12.82
C LYS A 49 14.45 8.38 -13.26
N TYR A 50 14.11 7.41 -12.41
CA TYR A 50 13.03 6.45 -12.62
C TYR A 50 12.12 6.42 -11.40
N ASN A 51 10.83 6.58 -11.61
CA ASN A 51 9.84 6.35 -10.57
C ASN A 51 9.57 4.85 -10.46
N ILE A 52 9.44 4.35 -9.23
CA ILE A 52 8.98 2.99 -8.94
C ILE A 52 7.65 3.14 -8.19
N VAL A 53 6.54 2.77 -8.82
CA VAL A 53 5.19 3.12 -8.38
C VAL A 53 4.31 1.89 -8.34
N GLY A 54 3.47 1.76 -7.30
CA GLY A 54 2.46 0.71 -7.26
C GLY A 54 1.53 0.79 -8.47
N HIS A 55 1.27 -0.33 -9.13
CA HIS A 55 0.45 -0.39 -10.35
C HIS A 55 -1.06 -0.13 -10.12
N LYS A 56 -1.48 0.02 -8.86
CA LYS A 56 -2.87 0.27 -8.48
C LYS A 56 -2.94 1.36 -7.41
N GLU A 57 -3.76 2.37 -7.67
CA GLU A 57 -4.18 3.35 -6.65
C GLU A 57 -5.35 2.73 -5.87
N VAL A 58 -5.25 2.70 -4.54
CA VAL A 58 -6.26 2.11 -3.66
C VAL A 58 -6.54 3.07 -2.51
N ASP A 59 -7.80 3.30 -2.18
CA ASP A 59 -8.18 4.09 -1.02
C ASP A 59 -8.05 3.29 0.29
N ASN A 60 -7.95 4.01 1.41
CA ASN A 60 -7.75 3.41 2.72
C ASN A 60 -8.88 2.46 3.15
N LEU A 61 -10.12 2.75 2.76
CA LEU A 61 -11.29 1.92 3.09
C LEU A 61 -11.24 0.63 2.27
N GLU A 62 -10.99 0.75 0.97
CA GLU A 62 -10.84 -0.39 0.06
C GLU A 62 -9.68 -1.30 0.50
N MET A 63 -8.55 -0.74 0.91
CA MET A 63 -7.45 -1.53 1.46
C MET A 63 -7.85 -2.26 2.74
N ALA A 64 -8.57 -1.59 3.66
CA ALA A 64 -9.03 -2.22 4.90
C ALA A 64 -10.03 -3.36 4.62
N ARG A 65 -10.93 -3.17 3.65
CA ARG A 65 -11.87 -4.19 3.19
C ARG A 65 -11.17 -5.43 2.66
N GLN A 66 -10.21 -5.27 1.75
CA GLN A 66 -9.44 -6.40 1.22
C GLN A 66 -8.67 -7.15 2.31
N ILE A 67 -8.10 -6.45 3.30
CA ILE A 67 -7.44 -7.10 4.45
C ILE A 67 -8.44 -7.91 5.27
N ALA A 68 -9.62 -7.36 5.58
CA ALA A 68 -10.65 -8.06 6.34
C ALA A 68 -11.15 -9.31 5.61
N GLU A 69 -11.35 -9.22 4.29
CA GLU A 69 -11.71 -10.35 3.42
C GLU A 69 -10.65 -11.45 3.43
N ILE A 70 -9.36 -11.10 3.31
CA ILE A 70 -8.26 -12.07 3.38
C ILE A 70 -8.23 -12.80 4.73
N LEU A 71 -8.58 -12.11 5.82
CA LEU A 71 -8.63 -12.68 7.16
C LEU A 71 -9.94 -13.43 7.46
N GLY A 72 -10.95 -13.34 6.58
CA GLY A 72 -12.27 -13.92 6.83
C GLY A 72 -12.99 -13.28 8.03
N GLN A 73 -12.77 -11.98 8.27
CA GLN A 73 -13.34 -11.24 9.41
C GLN A 73 -14.23 -10.09 8.93
N PRO A 74 -15.27 -9.71 9.68
CA PRO A 74 -16.04 -8.52 9.37
C PRO A 74 -15.17 -7.26 9.54
N LEU A 75 -15.28 -6.33 8.61
CA LEU A 75 -14.60 -5.04 8.72
C LEU A 75 -15.33 -4.13 9.73
N ARG A 76 -14.63 -3.76 10.80
CA ARG A 76 -15.03 -2.64 11.67
C ARG A 76 -14.14 -1.44 11.32
N TYR A 77 -14.67 -0.50 10.54
CA TYR A 77 -13.92 0.67 10.08
C TYR A 77 -14.62 1.96 10.51
N GLU A 78 -13.85 2.87 11.10
CA GLU A 78 -14.36 4.15 11.58
C GLU A 78 -13.53 5.28 10.97
N LEU A 79 -14.21 6.22 10.32
CA LEU A 79 -13.59 7.41 9.76
C LEU A 79 -13.41 8.45 10.86
N ILE A 80 -12.17 8.83 11.10
CA ILE A 80 -11.80 9.89 12.03
C ILE A 80 -11.29 11.09 11.25
N ASP A 81 -11.94 12.23 11.46
CA ASP A 81 -11.51 13.52 10.93
C ASP A 81 -10.29 13.98 11.73
N TYR A 82 -9.12 14.01 11.07
CA TYR A 82 -7.85 14.32 11.72
C TYR A 82 -7.16 15.46 10.96
N HIS A 83 -7.91 16.54 10.73
CA HIS A 83 -7.42 17.71 10.03
C HIS A 83 -6.42 18.58 10.81
N SER A 84 -6.23 18.36 12.11
CA SER A 84 -5.44 19.26 12.96
C SER A 84 -3.97 18.89 13.17
N THR A 85 -3.51 17.67 12.86
CA THR A 85 -2.16 17.21 13.30
C THR A 85 -1.16 16.94 12.18
N ARG A 86 -1.57 17.04 10.90
CA ARG A 86 -0.67 16.94 9.74
C ARG A 86 -0.95 18.03 8.71
N PRO A 87 -0.70 19.32 9.05
CA PRO A 87 -0.71 20.37 8.04
C PRO A 87 0.32 20.01 6.94
N GLY A 88 -0.13 19.84 5.70
CA GLY A 88 0.72 19.53 4.54
C GLY A 88 0.71 18.07 4.05
N HIS A 89 -0.23 17.22 4.49
CA HIS A 89 -0.34 15.87 3.92
C HIS A 89 -0.86 15.95 2.49
N ASP A 90 -0.02 15.62 1.51
CA ASP A 90 -0.45 15.54 0.11
C ASP A 90 -1.63 14.57 -0.04
N LEU A 91 -2.71 15.08 -0.64
CA LEU A 91 -3.92 14.30 -0.88
C LEU A 91 -3.67 13.17 -1.89
N ARG A 92 -2.71 13.35 -2.81
CA ARG A 92 -2.38 12.41 -3.88
C ARG A 92 -0.92 12.49 -4.33
N TYR A 93 -0.22 11.35 -4.37
CA TYR A 93 1.06 11.21 -5.06
C TYR A 93 0.82 10.57 -6.43
N ALA A 94 0.68 11.38 -7.48
CA ALA A 94 0.61 10.87 -8.85
C ALA A 94 2.03 10.72 -9.40
N LEU A 95 2.56 9.50 -9.38
CA LEU A 95 3.86 9.18 -9.99
C LEU A 95 3.61 8.40 -11.28
N GLN A 96 4.20 8.83 -12.39
CA GLN A 96 4.15 8.09 -13.66
C GLN A 96 5.26 7.02 -13.68
N ASP A 97 4.89 5.77 -13.94
CA ASP A 97 5.79 4.60 -14.04
C ASP A 97 6.23 4.26 -15.48
N GLY A 98 5.74 5.02 -16.47
CA GLY A 98 5.92 4.72 -17.89
C GLY A 98 7.38 4.55 -18.34
N ARG A 99 8.34 5.24 -17.70
CA ARG A 99 9.77 5.07 -18.01
C ARG A 99 10.31 3.69 -17.62
N LEU A 100 9.87 3.14 -16.50
CA LEU A 100 10.32 1.84 -16.02
C LEU A 100 9.71 0.73 -16.89
N ALA A 101 8.42 0.85 -17.21
CA ALA A 101 7.73 -0.06 -18.13
C ALA A 101 8.31 0.00 -19.55
N ALA A 102 8.67 1.18 -20.06
CA ALA A 102 9.28 1.34 -21.37
C ALA A 102 10.67 0.67 -21.49
N LEU A 103 11.37 0.43 -20.37
CA LEU A 103 12.58 -0.38 -20.36
C LEU A 103 12.30 -1.89 -20.37
N GLY A 104 11.04 -2.30 -20.24
CA GLY A 104 10.62 -3.71 -20.21
C GLY A 104 10.42 -4.28 -18.81
N PHE A 105 10.46 -3.45 -17.76
CA PHE A 105 10.17 -3.93 -16.40
C PHE A 105 8.70 -4.32 -16.24
N GLN A 106 8.46 -5.46 -15.61
CA GLN A 106 7.11 -5.95 -15.30
C GLN A 106 7.03 -6.46 -13.86
N TYR A 107 5.92 -6.13 -13.18
CA TYR A 107 5.62 -6.70 -11.88
C TYR A 107 5.26 -8.18 -12.03
N LYS A 108 6.01 -9.07 -11.36
CA LYS A 108 5.81 -10.53 -11.45
C LYS A 108 4.61 -11.05 -10.66
N VAL A 109 4.10 -10.26 -9.71
CA VAL A 109 3.03 -10.65 -8.80
C VAL A 109 2.04 -9.50 -8.68
N SER A 110 0.75 -9.81 -8.80
CA SER A 110 -0.32 -8.82 -8.69
C SER A 110 -0.37 -8.16 -7.31
N PHE A 111 -1.05 -7.03 -7.23
CA PHE A 111 -1.31 -6.33 -5.98
C PHE A 111 -2.07 -7.22 -5.00
N GLU A 112 -3.12 -7.90 -5.46
CA GLU A 112 -3.98 -8.76 -4.64
C GLU A 112 -3.20 -9.93 -4.02
N GLU A 113 -2.39 -10.62 -4.82
CA GLU A 113 -1.55 -11.72 -4.33
C GLU A 113 -0.44 -11.21 -3.39
N SER A 114 0.11 -10.02 -3.67
CA SER A 114 1.09 -9.38 -2.79
C SER A 114 0.49 -8.96 -1.44
N LEU A 115 -0.74 -8.44 -1.45
CA LEU A 115 -1.47 -8.08 -0.24
C LEU A 115 -1.78 -9.34 0.58
N ARG A 116 -2.29 -10.40 -0.07
CA ARG A 116 -2.54 -11.70 0.56
C ARG A 116 -1.30 -12.25 1.28
N ARG A 117 -0.15 -12.25 0.60
CA ARG A 117 1.13 -12.68 1.19
C ARG A 117 1.54 -11.80 2.37
N THR A 118 1.40 -10.48 2.24
CA THR A 118 1.73 -9.53 3.32
C THR A 118 0.87 -9.77 4.56
N VAL A 119 -0.43 -9.96 4.38
CA VAL A 119 -1.36 -10.23 5.48
C VAL A 119 -1.01 -11.55 6.16
N TRP A 120 -0.82 -12.63 5.41
CA TRP A 120 -0.46 -13.93 5.97
C TRP A 120 0.88 -13.90 6.70
N TRP A 121 1.90 -13.25 6.12
CA TRP A 121 3.18 -13.07 6.79
C TRP A 121 2.99 -12.33 8.12
N THR A 122 2.23 -11.24 8.11
CA THR A 122 1.97 -10.42 9.30
C THR A 122 1.33 -11.22 10.44
N VAL A 123 0.31 -12.04 10.16
CA VAL A 123 -0.42 -12.77 11.22
C VAL A 123 0.33 -14.01 11.72
N THR A 124 1.20 -14.61 10.89
CA THR A 124 1.98 -15.81 11.22
C THR A 124 3.33 -15.47 11.89
N ASN A 125 3.87 -14.26 11.69
CA ASN A 125 5.20 -13.86 12.17
C ASN A 125 5.14 -12.96 13.41
N LYS A 126 4.33 -13.33 14.41
CA LYS A 126 4.10 -12.51 15.63
C LYS A 126 5.39 -12.11 16.37
N ARG A 127 6.43 -12.95 16.34
CA ARG A 127 7.74 -12.66 16.95
C ARG A 127 8.35 -11.32 16.47
N TRP A 128 8.07 -10.91 15.24
CA TRP A 128 8.62 -9.69 14.65
C TRP A 128 7.79 -8.43 14.94
N LEU A 129 6.61 -8.61 15.54
CA LEU A 129 5.62 -7.55 15.73
C LEU A 129 5.27 -7.31 17.20
N ASN A 130 5.91 -8.06 18.10
CA ASN A 130 5.77 -7.97 19.55
C ASN A 130 6.89 -7.12 20.14
#